data_AF-A0A1I6BA15-F1
#
_entry.id   AF-A0A1I6BA15-F1
#
_cell.length_a   1.000
_cell.length_b   1.000
_cell.length_c   1.000
_cell.angle_alpha   90.00
_cell.angle_beta   90.00
_cell.angle_gamma   90.00
#
_symmetry.space_group_name_H-M   'P 1'
#
loop_
_entity.id
_entity.type
_entity.pdbx_description
1 polymer ?
#
loop_
_entity_poly.entity_id
_entity_poly.type
_entity_poly.pdbx_seq_one_letter_code
_entity_poly.pdbx_strand_id
1 'polypeptide(L)'
;MTRPLRSLLFCTLFGLGLGSVPALAQNDEPLVISTEEHCALNRVDDDNLPLALDSCRSMAEADDMQAQFEMGEFYYHGERSERDLAQALKWYERASIQGHPDAQYRLGLMHATGEGVERNLPQAYIMLKMAAVNGQDAAMDASDRLAEEMNEEEIASATQVLGTLFRNYLRHIREEQLRRLHPELLEEELQPEME
;
A
#
# COMPACT_ATOMS: atom_id res chain seq x y z
N MET A 1 26.47 57.10 -35.89
CA MET A 1 27.23 57.63 -34.74
C MET A 1 27.79 56.45 -33.96
N THR A 2 29.02 56.04 -34.28
CA THR A 2 30.24 56.17 -33.43
C THR A 2 30.37 55.10 -32.33
N ARG A 3 31.15 54.05 -32.61
CA ARG A 3 32.09 53.42 -31.64
C ARG A 3 33.33 54.36 -31.47
N PRO A 4 34.38 54.11 -30.64
CA PRO A 4 34.68 53.08 -29.60
C PRO A 4 35.36 53.68 -28.31
N LEU A 5 35.77 52.85 -27.32
CA LEU A 5 37.13 52.78 -26.68
C LEU A 5 37.10 51.97 -25.35
N ARG A 6 37.85 50.85 -25.26
CA ARG A 6 39.15 50.62 -24.55
C ARG A 6 39.06 50.47 -23.02
N SER A 7 39.44 49.30 -22.48
CA SER A 7 40.79 49.08 -21.91
C SER A 7 41.06 47.63 -21.51
N LEU A 8 42.32 47.24 -21.63
CA LEU A 8 42.93 45.94 -21.36
C LEU A 8 43.53 45.86 -19.94
N LEU A 9 43.93 44.62 -19.58
CA LEU A 9 44.91 44.19 -18.55
C LEU A 9 44.40 44.01 -17.12
N PHE A 10 44.49 42.79 -16.58
CA PHE A 10 45.73 42.32 -15.95
C PHE A 10 45.76 40.79 -15.79
N CYS A 11 46.92 40.22 -16.09
CA CYS A 11 47.27 38.81 -15.94
C CYS A 11 48.09 38.68 -14.65
N THR A 12 47.73 37.75 -13.76
CA THR A 12 48.67 37.22 -12.75
C THR A 12 48.41 35.72 -12.55
N LEU A 13 49.33 34.92 -13.08
CA LEU A 13 49.66 33.57 -12.60
C LEU A 13 50.24 33.66 -11.18
N PHE A 14 49.85 32.77 -10.26
CA PHE A 14 50.73 31.86 -9.50
C PHE A 14 49.97 31.27 -8.30
N GLY A 15 50.04 29.95 -8.10
CA GLY A 15 49.58 29.32 -6.86
C GLY A 15 49.18 27.85 -6.96
N LEU A 16 50.11 26.99 -7.38
CA LEU A 16 50.05 25.56 -7.10
C LEU A 16 50.11 25.36 -5.58
N GLY A 17 48.97 25.15 -4.95
CA GLY A 17 48.85 24.64 -3.59
C GLY A 17 48.17 23.27 -3.63
N LEU A 18 48.97 22.21 -3.63
CA LEU A 18 48.52 20.86 -3.30
C LEU A 18 48.12 20.85 -1.81
N GLY A 19 46.87 21.18 -1.53
CA GLY A 19 46.23 20.93 -0.26
C GLY A 19 45.29 19.74 -0.44
N SER A 20 45.73 18.56 0.01
CA SER A 20 44.86 17.39 0.17
C SER A 20 43.83 17.69 1.25
N VAL A 21 42.62 18.08 0.84
CA VAL A 21 41.46 18.09 1.74
C VAL A 21 40.99 16.63 1.86
N PRO A 22 40.97 16.05 3.07
CA PRO A 22 40.43 14.71 3.25
C PRO A 22 38.90 14.76 3.15
N ALA A 23 38.39 13.72 2.49
CA ALA A 23 37.07 13.12 2.60
C ALA A 23 36.07 13.80 3.56
N LEU A 24 34.98 14.29 2.98
CA LEU A 24 33.68 13.71 3.26
C LEU A 24 33.02 13.46 1.91
N ALA A 25 33.07 12.22 1.45
CA ALA A 25 32.08 11.75 0.50
C ALA A 25 30.73 11.90 1.22
N GLN A 26 30.01 12.99 0.93
CA GLN A 26 28.57 12.96 1.07
C GLN A 26 28.15 11.87 0.10
N ASN A 27 27.91 10.67 0.64
CA ASN A 27 27.20 9.64 -0.08
C ASN A 27 25.77 10.16 -0.23
N ASP A 28 25.57 11.07 -1.18
CA ASP A 28 24.28 11.30 -1.82
C ASP A 28 24.04 10.12 -2.78
N GLU A 29 24.18 8.89 -2.29
CA GLU A 29 23.52 7.77 -2.92
C GLU A 29 22.05 7.98 -2.60
N PRO A 30 21.19 8.29 -3.59
CA PRO A 30 19.76 8.31 -3.34
C PRO A 30 19.43 6.93 -2.80
N LEU A 31 18.93 6.90 -1.57
CA LEU A 31 18.47 5.67 -0.94
C LEU A 31 17.56 5.01 -1.99
N VAL A 32 17.97 3.86 -2.51
CA VAL A 32 17.13 3.10 -3.41
C VAL A 32 16.06 2.50 -2.52
N ILE A 33 15.05 3.33 -2.21
CA ILE A 33 13.80 2.88 -1.64
C ILE A 33 13.27 1.94 -2.74
N SER A 34 13.34 0.62 -2.52
CA SER A 34 12.44 -0.28 -3.26
C SER A 34 11.07 0.37 -3.18
N THR A 35 10.33 0.46 -4.27
CA THR A 35 9.04 1.16 -4.37
C THR A 35 7.94 0.59 -3.45
N GLU A 36 8.32 -0.24 -2.47
CA GLU A 36 7.51 -1.07 -1.59
C GLU A 36 7.64 -0.66 -0.11
N GLU A 37 8.65 0.12 0.31
CA GLU A 37 8.80 0.51 1.72
C GLU A 37 8.55 2.01 1.90
N HIS A 38 7.30 2.37 2.23
CA HIS A 38 6.91 3.75 2.48
C HIS A 38 7.31 4.21 3.89
N CYS A 39 7.33 3.32 4.90
CA CYS A 39 7.56 3.74 6.28
C CYS A 39 8.99 3.58 6.82
N ALA A 40 9.84 2.79 6.14
CA ALA A 40 11.24 2.54 6.53
C ALA A 40 11.44 2.08 8.00
N LEU A 41 10.41 1.48 8.63
CA LEU A 41 10.42 1.10 10.05
C LEU A 41 11.54 0.12 10.40
N ASN A 42 12.02 -0.68 9.44
CA ASN A 42 13.10 -1.65 9.64
C ASN A 42 14.50 -1.09 9.35
N ARG A 43 14.60 0.13 8.81
CA ARG A 43 15.87 0.73 8.37
C ARG A 43 16.44 1.77 9.33
N VAL A 44 15.63 2.23 10.29
CA VAL A 44 16.03 3.24 11.29
C VAL A 44 16.53 2.58 12.57
N ASP A 45 17.48 3.21 13.26
CA ASP A 45 17.88 2.81 14.62
C ASP A 45 16.76 3.09 15.65
N ASP A 46 16.96 2.69 16.90
CA ASP A 46 15.94 2.83 17.95
C ASP A 46 15.70 4.29 18.34
N ASP A 47 16.70 5.16 18.18
CA ASP A 47 16.59 6.59 18.47
C ASP A 47 15.68 7.30 17.45
N ASN A 48 15.70 6.86 16.19
CA ASN A 48 14.89 7.42 15.11
C ASN A 48 13.56 6.68 14.87
N LEU A 49 13.33 5.54 15.51
CA LEU A 49 12.10 4.76 15.38
C LEU A 49 10.82 5.58 15.67
N PRO A 50 10.74 6.43 16.70
CA PRO A 50 9.54 7.23 16.95
C PRO A 50 9.18 8.15 15.77
N LEU A 51 10.18 8.78 15.15
CA LEU A 51 9.97 9.66 14.00
C LEU A 51 9.48 8.88 12.77
N ALA A 52 10.04 7.68 12.53
CA ALA A 52 9.60 6.82 11.45
C ALA A 52 8.15 6.34 11.66
N LEU A 53 7.79 6.00 12.90
CA LEU A 53 6.42 5.61 13.27
C LEU A 53 5.42 6.74 13.09
N ASP A 54 5.77 7.96 13.49
CA ASP A 54 4.90 9.13 13.29
C ASP A 54 4.67 9.40 11.80
N SER A 55 5.73 9.34 10.99
CA SER A 55 5.60 9.50 9.54
C SER A 55 4.76 8.39 8.92
N CYS A 56 5.00 7.13 9.30
CA CYS A 56 4.25 5.97 8.82
C CYS A 56 2.77 6.09 9.13
N ARG A 57 2.46 6.45 10.39
CA ARG A 57 1.09 6.66 10.85
C ARG A 57 0.41 7.76 10.07
N SER A 58 1.10 8.88 9.82
CA SER A 58 0.55 9.97 9.00
C SER A 58 0.20 9.52 7.59
N MET A 59 1.02 8.67 6.96
CA MET A 59 0.72 8.12 5.62
C MET A 59 -0.44 7.13 5.67
N ALA A 60 -0.44 6.23 6.65
CA ALA A 60 -1.51 5.25 6.84
C ALA A 60 -2.87 5.91 7.16
N GLU A 61 -2.85 7.04 7.87
CA GLU A 61 -4.02 7.90 8.13
C GLU A 61 -4.47 8.68 6.89
N ALA A 62 -3.55 9.00 5.98
CA ALA A 62 -3.86 9.56 4.65
C ALA A 62 -4.28 8.50 3.61
N ASP A 63 -4.74 7.34 4.09
CA ASP A 63 -5.20 6.19 3.32
C ASP A 63 -4.15 5.54 2.38
N ASP A 64 -2.85 5.71 2.65
CA ASP A 64 -1.83 4.94 1.95
C ASP A 64 -1.89 3.45 2.35
N MET A 65 -2.28 2.57 1.42
CA MET A 65 -2.50 1.15 1.70
C MET A 65 -1.21 0.41 2.09
N GLN A 66 -0.05 0.83 1.57
CA GLN A 66 1.24 0.22 1.88
C GLN A 66 1.65 0.57 3.31
N ALA A 67 1.52 1.84 3.70
CA ALA A 67 1.77 2.28 5.07
C ALA A 67 0.80 1.61 6.07
N GLN A 68 -0.46 1.41 5.68
CA GLN A 68 -1.41 0.64 6.49
C GLN A 68 -0.94 -0.82 6.67
N PHE A 69 -0.47 -1.46 5.61
CA PHE A 69 0.09 -2.82 5.71
C PHE A 69 1.35 -2.86 6.60
N GLU A 70 2.29 -1.92 6.43
CA GLU A 70 3.51 -1.82 7.24
C GLU A 70 3.20 -1.55 8.73
N MET A 71 2.18 -0.74 9.03
CA MET A 71 1.69 -0.57 10.41
C MET A 71 1.11 -1.88 10.96
N GLY A 72 0.41 -2.66 10.13
CA GLY A 72 -0.06 -4.00 10.50
C GLY A 72 1.11 -4.93 10.86
N GLU A 73 2.15 -4.97 10.02
CA GLU A 73 3.38 -5.74 10.26
C GLU A 73 4.05 -5.37 11.58
N PHE A 74 4.18 -4.07 11.83
CA PHE A 74 4.83 -3.55 13.02
C PHE A 74 4.19 -4.10 14.30
N TYR A 75 2.85 -4.07 14.39
CA TYR A 75 2.13 -4.59 15.55
C TYR A 75 2.02 -6.12 15.57
N TYR A 76 1.97 -6.77 14.40
CA TYR A 76 1.86 -8.23 14.31
C TYR A 76 3.10 -8.93 14.85
N HIS A 77 4.29 -8.43 14.49
CA HIS A 77 5.56 -9.03 14.93
C HIS A 77 5.98 -8.56 16.32
N GLY A 78 5.79 -7.27 16.64
CA GLY A 78 6.16 -6.73 17.96
C GLY A 78 7.65 -6.86 18.29
N GLU A 79 8.53 -6.82 17.29
CA GLU A 79 9.99 -6.89 17.52
C GLU A 79 10.55 -5.56 18.05
N ARG A 80 9.92 -4.45 17.65
CA ARG A 80 10.29 -3.08 18.01
C ARG A 80 9.17 -2.33 18.74
N SER A 81 8.17 -3.08 19.22
CA SER A 81 7.01 -2.62 20.00
C SER A 81 6.41 -3.78 20.79
N GLU A 82 5.43 -3.52 21.64
CA GLU A 82 4.63 -4.63 22.17
C GLU A 82 3.73 -5.19 21.06
N ARG A 83 3.75 -6.52 20.91
CA ARG A 83 2.91 -7.24 19.95
C ARG A 83 1.43 -6.98 20.26
N ASP A 84 0.69 -6.48 19.27
CA ASP A 84 -0.73 -6.14 19.39
C ASP A 84 -1.51 -6.61 18.14
N LEU A 85 -2.06 -7.81 18.21
CA LEU A 85 -2.81 -8.41 17.11
C LEU A 85 -4.11 -7.66 16.79
N ALA A 86 -4.70 -6.97 17.76
CA ALA A 86 -5.93 -6.21 17.52
C ALA A 86 -5.64 -4.96 16.69
N GLN A 87 -4.52 -4.26 16.97
CA GLN A 87 -4.07 -3.17 16.11
C GLN A 87 -3.61 -3.68 14.74
N ALA A 88 -2.90 -4.81 14.68
CA ALA A 88 -2.50 -5.41 13.41
C ALA A 88 -3.71 -5.71 12.50
N LEU A 89 -4.74 -6.37 13.05
CA LEU A 89 -6.00 -6.65 12.35
C LEU A 89 -6.63 -5.39 11.78
N LYS A 90 -6.78 -4.34 12.60
CA LYS A 90 -7.38 -3.08 12.16
C LYS A 90 -6.62 -2.46 10.98
N TRP A 91 -5.29 -2.49 11.01
CA TRP A 91 -4.47 -1.94 9.94
C TRP A 91 -4.52 -2.79 8.66
N TYR A 92 -4.43 -4.11 8.79
CA TYR A 92 -4.60 -5.01 7.66
C TYR A 92 -5.99 -4.91 7.03
N GLU A 93 -7.06 -4.76 7.82
CA GLU A 93 -8.43 -4.56 7.30
C GLU A 93 -8.53 -3.32 6.42
N ARG A 94 -7.92 -2.20 6.85
CA ARG A 94 -7.89 -0.97 6.04
C ARG A 94 -7.16 -1.18 4.73
N ALA A 95 -5.96 -1.76 4.76
CA ALA A 95 -5.18 -2.04 3.54
C ALA A 95 -5.90 -3.06 2.62
N SER A 96 -6.54 -4.06 3.20
CA SER A 96 -7.28 -5.12 2.50
C SER A 96 -8.49 -4.59 1.73
N ILE A 97 -9.24 -3.65 2.32
CA ILE A 97 -10.37 -2.97 1.65
C ILE A 97 -9.92 -2.22 0.39
N GLN A 98 -8.69 -1.70 0.39
CA GLN A 98 -8.09 -1.02 -0.77
C GLN A 98 -7.50 -1.98 -1.81
N GLY A 99 -7.49 -3.29 -1.54
CA GLY A 99 -6.97 -4.29 -2.46
C GLY A 99 -5.51 -4.68 -2.21
N HIS A 100 -4.90 -4.30 -1.08
CA HIS A 100 -3.52 -4.69 -0.81
C HIS A 100 -3.38 -6.22 -0.67
N PRO A 101 -2.62 -6.88 -1.56
CA PRO A 101 -2.62 -8.35 -1.66
C PRO A 101 -2.03 -9.03 -0.42
N ASP A 102 -0.93 -8.50 0.15
CA ASP A 102 -0.35 -9.08 1.36
C ASP A 102 -1.19 -8.88 2.62
N ALA A 103 -1.87 -7.74 2.76
CA ALA A 103 -2.81 -7.51 3.85
C ALA A 103 -3.99 -8.49 3.78
N GLN A 104 -4.56 -8.70 2.59
CA GLN A 104 -5.60 -9.71 2.36
C GLN A 104 -5.10 -11.11 2.70
N TYR A 105 -3.88 -11.46 2.27
CA TYR A 105 -3.28 -12.75 2.60
C TYR A 105 -3.10 -12.96 4.11
N ARG A 106 -2.59 -11.94 4.82
CA ARG A 106 -2.42 -11.99 6.28
C ARG A 106 -3.74 -12.13 7.02
N LEU A 107 -4.77 -11.35 6.66
CA LEU A 107 -6.12 -11.53 7.21
C LEU A 107 -6.66 -12.93 6.95
N GLY A 108 -6.44 -13.46 5.73
CA GLY A 108 -6.80 -14.82 5.36
C GLY A 108 -6.20 -15.85 6.32
N LEU A 109 -4.90 -15.76 6.60
CA LEU A 109 -4.22 -16.64 7.53
C LEU A 109 -4.67 -16.45 8.98
N MET A 110 -4.87 -15.21 9.44
CA MET A 110 -5.34 -14.91 10.79
C MET A 110 -6.73 -15.50 11.05
N HIS A 111 -7.66 -15.36 10.11
CA HIS A 111 -8.97 -15.99 10.22
C HIS A 111 -8.93 -17.52 10.07
N ALA A 112 -8.03 -18.07 9.26
CA ALA A 112 -7.90 -19.53 9.11
C ALA A 112 -7.40 -20.18 10.41
N THR A 113 -6.46 -19.52 11.08
CA THR A 113 -5.82 -20.02 12.30
C THR A 113 -6.53 -19.59 13.59
N GLY A 114 -7.31 -18.51 13.55
CA GLY A 114 -7.85 -17.85 14.74
C GLY A 114 -6.81 -17.03 15.50
N GLU A 115 -5.74 -16.58 14.82
CA GLU A 115 -4.69 -15.78 15.45
C GLU A 115 -5.16 -14.34 15.64
N GLY A 116 -5.37 -13.93 16.89
CA GLY A 116 -5.80 -12.57 17.24
C GLY A 116 -7.26 -12.24 16.90
N VAL A 117 -7.95 -13.13 16.19
CA VAL A 117 -9.35 -13.01 15.77
C VAL A 117 -10.07 -14.35 15.93
N GLU A 118 -11.39 -14.34 16.01
CA GLU A 118 -12.17 -15.58 15.95
C GLU A 118 -11.93 -16.31 14.62
N ARG A 119 -11.66 -17.61 14.70
CA ARG A 119 -11.45 -18.45 13.52
C ARG A 119 -12.70 -18.47 12.66
N ASN A 120 -12.54 -18.15 11.36
CA ASN A 120 -13.64 -18.08 10.41
C ASN A 120 -13.15 -18.52 9.03
N LEU A 121 -13.40 -19.78 8.66
CA LEU A 121 -12.92 -20.36 7.40
C LEU A 121 -13.56 -19.70 6.15
N PRO A 122 -14.88 -19.41 6.12
CA PRO A 122 -15.46 -18.64 5.01
C PRO A 122 -14.77 -17.30 4.77
N GLN A 123 -14.54 -16.51 5.83
CA GLN A 123 -13.89 -15.21 5.72
C GLN A 123 -12.44 -15.35 5.27
N ALA A 124 -11.71 -16.31 5.83
CA ALA A 124 -10.34 -16.62 5.41
C ALA A 124 -10.26 -16.97 3.92
N TYR A 125 -11.15 -17.85 3.44
CA TYR A 125 -11.20 -18.26 2.04
C TYR A 125 -11.48 -17.07 1.11
N ILE A 126 -12.43 -16.20 1.46
CA ILE A 126 -12.72 -14.97 0.69
C ILE A 126 -11.47 -14.09 0.60
N MET A 127 -10.80 -13.82 1.72
CA MET A 127 -9.61 -12.97 1.76
C MET A 127 -8.46 -13.56 0.94
N LEU A 128 -8.21 -14.87 1.04
CA LEU A 128 -7.17 -15.54 0.24
C LEU A 128 -7.49 -15.52 -1.26
N LYS A 129 -8.74 -15.77 -1.68
CA LYS A 129 -9.11 -15.66 -3.09
C LYS A 129 -8.98 -14.23 -3.62
N MET A 130 -9.30 -13.20 -2.81
CA MET A 130 -9.07 -11.81 -3.20
C MET A 130 -7.59 -11.47 -3.29
N ALA A 131 -6.76 -11.94 -2.35
CA ALA A 131 -5.31 -11.76 -2.37
C ALA A 131 -4.70 -12.34 -3.65
N ALA A 132 -5.13 -13.53 -4.06
CA ALA A 132 -4.68 -14.16 -5.31
C ALA A 132 -5.05 -13.32 -6.54
N VAL A 133 -6.27 -12.78 -6.59
CA VAL A 133 -6.72 -11.88 -7.67
C VAL A 133 -5.89 -10.60 -7.71
N ASN A 134 -5.46 -10.09 -6.56
CA ASN A 134 -4.68 -8.87 -6.43
C ASN A 134 -3.15 -9.10 -6.49
N GLY A 135 -2.70 -10.31 -6.82
CA GLY A 135 -1.28 -10.60 -7.13
C GLY A 135 -0.45 -11.24 -6.02
N GLN A 136 -1.07 -11.75 -4.94
CA GLN A 136 -0.36 -12.62 -4.00
C GLN A 136 -0.45 -14.08 -4.46
N ASP A 137 0.58 -14.54 -5.18
CA ASP A 137 0.65 -15.86 -5.79
C ASP A 137 0.44 -17.02 -4.79
N ALA A 138 0.99 -16.89 -3.57
CA ALA A 138 0.87 -17.91 -2.53
C ALA A 138 -0.58 -18.10 -2.02
N ALA A 139 -1.45 -17.12 -2.26
CA ALA A 139 -2.81 -17.14 -1.74
C ALA A 139 -3.71 -18.15 -2.46
N MET A 140 -3.43 -18.49 -3.72
CA MET A 140 -4.21 -19.50 -4.44
C MET A 140 -4.06 -20.86 -3.77
N ASP A 141 -2.83 -21.33 -3.57
CA ASP A 141 -2.51 -22.60 -2.91
C ASP A 141 -3.01 -22.62 -1.46
N ALA A 142 -2.98 -21.49 -0.76
CA ALA A 142 -3.53 -21.38 0.58
C ALA A 142 -5.06 -21.54 0.58
N SER A 143 -5.76 -20.88 -0.34
CA SER A 143 -7.23 -20.98 -0.45
C SER A 143 -7.70 -22.38 -0.84
N ASP A 144 -6.97 -23.08 -1.71
CA ASP A 144 -7.34 -24.42 -2.15
C ASP A 144 -7.18 -25.44 -1.03
N ARG A 145 -6.08 -25.36 -0.26
CA ARG A 145 -5.89 -26.18 0.95
C ARG A 145 -6.96 -25.89 2.00
N LEU A 146 -7.29 -24.62 2.21
CA LEU A 146 -8.32 -24.23 3.17
C LEU A 146 -9.69 -24.79 2.79
N ALA A 147 -10.01 -24.87 1.50
CA ALA A 147 -11.27 -25.42 1.03
C ALA A 147 -11.45 -26.91 1.36
N GLU A 148 -10.35 -27.67 1.52
CA GLU A 148 -10.39 -29.07 1.97
C GLU A 148 -10.81 -29.21 3.44
N GLU A 149 -10.62 -28.17 4.25
CA GLU A 149 -11.03 -28.13 5.66
C GLU A 149 -12.47 -27.68 5.86
N MET A 150 -13.06 -27.02 4.87
CA MET A 150 -14.37 -26.39 4.97
C MET A 150 -15.50 -27.38 4.67
N ASN A 151 -16.62 -27.24 5.39
CA ASN A 151 -17.83 -27.97 5.07
C ASN A 151 -18.59 -27.34 3.88
N GLU A 152 -19.60 -28.05 3.37
CA GLU A 152 -20.39 -27.61 2.21
C GLU A 152 -21.07 -26.25 2.42
N GLU A 153 -21.58 -25.98 3.62
CA GLU A 153 -22.26 -24.72 3.96
C GLU A 153 -21.28 -23.55 3.99
N GLU A 154 -20.10 -23.76 4.57
CA GLU A 154 -19.03 -22.76 4.63
C GLU A 154 -18.54 -22.37 3.22
N ILE A 155 -18.32 -23.36 2.35
CA ILE A 155 -17.92 -23.11 0.96
C ILE A 155 -19.04 -22.44 0.17
N ALA A 156 -20.29 -22.87 0.34
CA ALA A 156 -21.43 -22.27 -0.33
C ALA A 156 -21.58 -20.78 0.06
N SER A 157 -21.48 -20.47 1.35
CA SER A 157 -21.54 -19.10 1.86
C SER A 157 -20.43 -18.23 1.27
N ALA A 158 -19.18 -18.71 1.32
CA ALA A 158 -18.02 -17.97 0.81
C ALA A 158 -18.10 -17.71 -0.71
N THR A 159 -18.45 -18.74 -1.48
CA THR A 159 -18.59 -18.63 -2.94
C THR A 159 -19.76 -17.75 -3.36
N GLN A 160 -20.86 -17.74 -2.60
CA GLN A 160 -21.97 -16.81 -2.82
C GLN A 160 -21.55 -15.35 -2.65
N VAL A 161 -20.74 -15.05 -1.61
CA VAL A 161 -20.20 -13.71 -1.38
C VAL A 161 -19.26 -13.31 -2.52
N LEU A 162 -18.29 -14.17 -2.88
CA LEU A 162 -17.36 -13.91 -3.98
C LEU A 162 -18.09 -13.67 -5.31
N GLY A 163 -19.11 -14.48 -5.62
CA GLY A 163 -19.93 -14.29 -6.82
C GLY A 163 -20.70 -12.96 -6.81
N THR A 164 -21.13 -12.49 -5.65
CA THR A 164 -21.79 -11.18 -5.50
C THR A 164 -20.82 -10.03 -5.71
N LEU A 165 -19.62 -10.11 -5.13
CA LEU A 165 -18.55 -9.13 -5.33
C LEU A 165 -18.16 -9.04 -6.81
N PHE A 166 -17.96 -10.18 -7.48
CA PHE A 166 -17.62 -10.22 -8.89
C PHE A 166 -18.72 -9.60 -9.78
N ARG A 167 -20.00 -9.90 -9.53
CA ARG A 167 -21.12 -9.28 -10.26
C ARG A 167 -21.18 -7.77 -10.04
N ASN A 168 -20.93 -7.29 -8.83
CA ASN A 168 -20.91 -5.86 -8.52
C ASN A 168 -19.73 -5.16 -9.23
N TYR A 169 -18.55 -5.79 -9.25
CA TYR A 169 -17.39 -5.32 -10.00
C TYR A 169 -17.69 -5.17 -11.51
N LEU A 170 -18.26 -6.21 -12.13
CA LEU A 170 -18.64 -6.15 -13.55
C LEU A 170 -19.71 -5.09 -13.83
N ARG A 171 -20.64 -4.87 -12.90
CA ARG A 171 -21.64 -3.80 -13.01
C ARG A 171 -20.96 -2.43 -13.02
N HIS A 172 -20.03 -2.18 -12.10
CA HIS A 172 -19.30 -0.91 -12.03
C HIS A 172 -18.54 -0.62 -13.33
N ILE A 173 -17.81 -1.60 -13.87
CA ILE A 173 -17.10 -1.44 -15.15
C ILE A 173 -18.07 -1.07 -16.26
N ARG A 174 -19.21 -1.77 -16.35
CA ARG A 174 -20.24 -1.48 -17.37
C ARG A 174 -20.77 -0.06 -17.21
N GLU A 175 -21.08 0.37 -15.98
CA GLU A 175 -21.57 1.72 -15.70
C GLU A 175 -20.53 2.76 -16.08
N GLU A 176 -19.26 2.60 -15.71
CA GLU A 176 -18.19 3.52 -16.12
C GLU A 176 -18.02 3.58 -17.63
N GLN A 177 -18.07 2.44 -18.33
CA GLN A 177 -17.99 2.40 -19.78
C GLN A 177 -19.18 3.11 -20.44
N LEU A 178 -20.40 2.89 -19.92
CA LEU A 178 -21.59 3.60 -20.39
C LEU A 178 -21.46 5.11 -20.17
N ARG A 179 -21.01 5.57 -18.98
CA ARG A 179 -20.78 6.99 -18.71
C ARG A 179 -19.76 7.61 -19.67
N ARG A 180 -18.71 6.86 -20.05
CA ARG A 180 -17.70 7.32 -21.00
C ARG A 180 -18.21 7.36 -22.45
N LEU A 181 -19.07 6.42 -22.85
CA LEU A 181 -19.57 6.29 -24.21
C LEU A 181 -20.80 7.18 -24.49
N HIS A 182 -21.63 7.41 -23.48
CA HIS A 182 -22.89 8.13 -23.57
C HIS A 182 -23.07 9.10 -22.39
N PRO A 183 -22.26 10.18 -22.31
CA PRO A 183 -22.38 11.18 -21.25
C PRO A 183 -23.77 11.84 -21.22
N GLU A 184 -24.46 11.91 -22.36
CA GLU A 184 -25.80 12.48 -22.53
C GLU A 184 -26.94 11.69 -21.86
N LEU A 185 -26.77 10.38 -21.59
CA LEU A 185 -27.82 9.54 -21.01
C LEU A 185 -27.97 9.71 -19.48
N LEU A 186 -27.19 10.59 -18.86
CA LEU A 186 -27.18 10.82 -17.41
C LEU A 186 -27.91 12.11 -16.98
N GLU A 187 -28.34 12.95 -17.93
CA GLU A 187 -29.00 14.23 -17.62
C GLU A 187 -30.52 14.10 -17.40
N GLU A 188 -31.14 12.94 -17.65
CA GLU A 188 -32.60 12.76 -17.55
C GLU A 188 -33.12 12.47 -16.13
N GLU A 189 -32.27 12.19 -15.13
CA GLU A 189 -32.73 11.88 -13.75
C GLU A 189 -32.89 13.11 -12.83
N LEU A 190 -32.75 14.34 -13.35
CA LEU A 190 -32.79 15.58 -12.54
C LEU A 190 -33.76 16.64 -13.06
N GLN A 191 -34.89 16.24 -13.65
CA GLN A 191 -36.06 17.12 -13.74
C GLN A 191 -36.97 16.84 -12.54
N PRO A 192 -37.04 17.72 -11.52
CA PRO A 192 -38.07 17.61 -10.51
C PRO A 192 -39.41 17.85 -11.20
N GLU A 193 -40.31 16.86 -11.12
CA GLU A 193 -41.73 17.03 -11.44
C GLU A 193 -42.27 18.16 -10.55
N MET A 194 -42.37 19.36 -11.12
CA MET A 194 -43.09 20.47 -10.52
C MET A 194 -44.57 20.34 -10.92
N GLU A 195 -45.38 19.80 -10.01
CA GLU A 195 -46.81 20.15 -9.87
C GLU A 195 -47.11 20.63 -8.45
#